data_AF-A0A498RGI0-F1
#
_entry.id   AF-A0A498RGI0-F1
#
_cell.length_a   1.000
_cell.length_b   1.000
_cell.length_c   1.000
_cell.angle_alpha   90.00
_cell.angle_beta   90.00
_cell.angle_gamma   90.00
#
_symmetry.space_group_name_H-M   'P 1'
#
loop_
_entity.id
_entity.type
_entity.pdbx_description
1 polymer ?
#
loop_
_entity_poly.entity_id
_entity_poly.type
_entity_poly.pdbx_seq_one_letter_code
_entity_poly.pdbx_strand_id
1 'polypeptide(L)'
;MVFESENGHRIANPTKQNVFVGLSNLNGVRNSYSVLEDASGNYIQVGGGPSEFTVEVREIALDGTFKHWKAEYFSSRTGEKRAIIISGSSVQVESTQVLQAETVRQLFEAFMDGEYLSKMVRWIDITEMF
;
A
#
# COMPACT_ATOMS: atom_id res chain seq x y z
N MET A 1 12.23 -6.11 -9.36
CA MET A 1 11.43 -5.27 -8.45
C MET A 1 12.24 -4.07 -8.00
N VAL A 2 11.58 -2.96 -7.71
CA VAL A 2 12.18 -1.72 -7.18
C VAL A 2 11.34 -1.27 -5.99
N PHE A 3 11.98 -1.00 -4.86
CA PHE A 3 11.36 -0.36 -3.71
C PHE A 3 11.76 1.10 -3.66
N GLU A 4 10.80 2.01 -3.50
CA GLU A 4 11.01 3.45 -3.43
C GLU A 4 10.18 4.06 -2.30
N SER A 5 10.77 4.98 -1.55
CA SER A 5 10.10 5.75 -0.49
C SER A 5 10.05 7.24 -0.84
N GLU A 6 9.10 7.98 -0.28
CA GLU A 6 8.90 9.42 -0.52
C GLU A 6 10.18 10.25 -0.40
N ASN A 7 11.07 9.88 0.51
CA ASN A 7 12.34 10.57 0.75
C ASN A 7 13.42 10.32 -0.33
N GLY A 8 13.08 9.68 -1.44
CA GLY A 8 14.00 9.37 -2.55
C GLY A 8 14.88 8.15 -2.32
N HIS A 9 14.70 7.42 -1.22
CA HIS A 9 15.40 6.17 -0.98
C HIS A 9 14.87 5.09 -1.93
N ARG A 10 15.76 4.56 -2.78
CA ARG A 10 15.41 3.62 -3.85
C ARG A 10 16.34 2.42 -3.85
N ILE A 11 15.76 1.22 -3.87
CA ILE A 11 16.50 -0.06 -3.87
C ILE A 11 16.03 -0.91 -5.04
N ALA A 12 16.95 -1.22 -5.95
CA ALA A 12 16.74 -2.24 -6.98
C ALA A 12 16.94 -3.65 -6.40
N ASN A 13 16.09 -4.59 -6.80
CA ASN A 13 16.08 -5.97 -6.30
C ASN A 13 16.06 -6.04 -4.76
N PRO A 14 15.09 -5.39 -4.10
CA PRO A 14 15.03 -5.32 -2.64
C PRO A 14 14.82 -6.70 -2.02
N THR A 15 15.44 -6.95 -0.88
CA THR A 15 15.09 -8.08 -0.01
C THR A 15 13.86 -7.74 0.84
N LYS A 16 13.16 -8.75 1.38
CA LYS A 16 12.06 -8.54 2.35
C LYS A 16 12.49 -7.66 3.51
N GLN A 17 13.71 -7.86 4.02
CA GLN A 17 14.28 -7.02 5.08
C GLN A 17 14.44 -5.56 4.66
N ASN A 18 14.87 -5.28 3.42
CA ASN A 18 14.97 -3.90 2.93
C ASN A 18 13.60 -3.21 2.92
N VAL A 19 12.58 -3.92 2.43
CA VAL A 19 11.20 -3.41 2.40
C VAL A 19 10.70 -3.14 3.82
N PHE A 20 10.87 -4.09 4.75
CA PHE A 20 10.39 -3.93 6.13
C PHE A 20 11.05 -2.77 6.86
N VAL A 21 12.36 -2.57 6.67
CA VAL A 21 13.06 -1.39 7.20
C VAL A 21 12.47 -0.11 6.60
N GLY A 22 12.25 -0.07 5.28
CA GLY A 22 11.63 1.06 4.60
C GLY A 22 10.23 1.40 5.15
N LEU A 23 9.37 0.40 5.29
CA LEU A 23 8.02 0.53 5.86
C LEU A 23 8.05 1.04 7.31
N SER A 24 9.00 0.56 8.12
CA SER A 24 9.14 0.99 9.53
C SER A 24 9.57 2.45 9.69
N ASN A 25 10.12 3.06 8.64
CA ASN A 25 10.57 4.45 8.64
C ASN A 25 9.47 5.44 8.21
N LEU A 26 8.25 4.97 7.93
CA LEU A 26 7.13 5.82 7.56
C LEU A 26 6.56 6.57 8.77
N ASN A 27 6.28 7.85 8.61
CA ASN A 27 5.83 8.75 9.70
C ASN A 27 4.66 9.68 9.30
N GLY A 28 4.08 9.50 8.11
CA GLY A 28 2.95 10.29 7.62
C GLY A 28 3.28 11.72 7.17
N VAL A 29 4.40 12.33 7.60
CA VAL A 29 4.70 13.75 7.36
C VAL A 29 5.87 13.98 6.40
N ARG A 30 7.05 13.40 6.68
CA ARG A 30 8.28 13.59 5.89
C ARG A 30 8.66 12.37 5.05
N ASN A 31 8.10 11.23 5.42
CA ASN A 31 8.24 9.97 4.71
C ASN A 31 6.92 9.24 4.92
N SER A 32 5.97 9.45 4.03
CA SER A 32 4.58 9.06 4.23
C SER A 32 4.08 8.05 3.22
N TYR A 33 4.88 7.68 2.22
CA TYR A 33 4.53 6.61 1.32
C TYR A 33 5.74 5.81 0.87
N SER A 34 5.48 4.58 0.44
CA SER A 34 6.46 3.74 -0.24
C SER A 34 5.77 2.85 -1.26
N VAL A 35 6.47 2.57 -2.36
CA VAL A 35 6.01 1.76 -3.48
C VAL A 35 6.99 0.62 -3.69
N LEU A 36 6.46 -0.57 -3.95
CA LEU A 36 7.21 -1.70 -4.46
C LEU A 36 6.64 -2.07 -5.83
N GLU A 37 7.44 -1.89 -6.88
CA GLU A 37 7.05 -2.12 -8.27
C GLU A 37 7.80 -3.33 -8.85
N ASP A 38 7.12 -4.19 -9.61
CA ASP A 38 7.73 -5.30 -10.33
C ASP A 38 8.23 -4.90 -11.73
N ALA A 39 8.76 -5.85 -12.50
CA ALA A 39 9.29 -5.58 -13.84
C ALA A 39 8.19 -5.34 -14.89
N SER A 40 6.94 -5.71 -14.57
CA SER A 40 5.77 -5.56 -15.43
C SER A 40 5.02 -4.25 -15.17
N GLY A 41 5.46 -3.45 -14.19
CA GLY A 41 4.81 -2.20 -13.79
C GLY A 41 3.63 -2.38 -12.83
N ASN A 42 3.42 -3.60 -12.32
CA ASN A 42 2.51 -3.84 -11.20
C ASN A 42 3.16 -3.27 -9.94
N TYR A 43 2.37 -2.72 -9.04
CA TYR A 43 2.89 -2.21 -7.77
C TYR A 43 1.99 -2.51 -6.59
N ILE A 44 2.59 -2.54 -5.41
CA ILE A 44 1.92 -2.31 -4.13
C ILE A 44 2.46 -1.00 -3.53
N GLN A 45 1.57 -0.15 -3.04
CA GLN A 45 1.90 1.11 -2.41
C GLN A 45 1.27 1.19 -1.02
N VAL A 46 1.98 1.82 -0.10
CA VAL A 46 1.44 2.23 1.20
C VAL A 46 1.50 3.75 1.31
N GLY A 47 0.48 4.33 1.94
CA GLY A 47 0.47 5.73 2.40
C GLY A 47 0.11 5.79 3.90
N GLY A 48 0.71 6.71 4.66
CA GLY A 48 0.43 6.95 6.07
C GLY A 48 1.66 6.85 6.99
N GLY A 49 1.40 6.53 8.25
CA GLY A 49 2.40 6.28 9.29
C GLY A 49 2.27 7.16 10.53
N PRO A 50 2.93 6.79 11.65
CA PRO A 50 3.63 5.51 11.85
C PRO A 50 2.71 4.34 12.26
N SER A 51 1.43 4.60 12.59
CA SER A 51 0.51 3.57 13.09
C SER A 51 -0.68 3.30 12.19
N GLU A 52 -1.02 4.22 11.30
CA GLU A 52 -2.22 4.18 10.48
C GLU A 52 -1.85 4.34 9.02
N PHE A 53 -2.28 3.38 8.21
CA PHE A 53 -1.85 3.26 6.81
C PHE A 53 -3.02 2.93 5.90
N THR A 54 -2.90 3.27 4.62
CA THR A 54 -3.70 2.71 3.53
C THR A 54 -2.78 1.97 2.58
N VAL A 55 -3.27 0.89 1.97
CA VAL A 55 -2.52 0.12 0.98
C VAL A 55 -3.33 0.03 -0.31
N GLU A 56 -2.65 0.23 -1.43
CA GLU A 56 -3.18 0.13 -2.77
C GLU A 56 -2.32 -0.83 -3.61
N VAL A 57 -2.92 -1.54 -4.57
CA VAL A 57 -2.21 -2.42 -5.50
C VAL A 57 -2.71 -2.19 -6.92
N ARG A 58 -1.81 -2.05 -7.88
CA ARG A 58 -2.14 -1.94 -9.30
C ARG A 58 -1.56 -3.10 -10.08
N GLU A 59 -2.38 -3.66 -10.97
CA GLU A 59 -1.96 -4.63 -11.97
C GLU A 59 -2.15 -4.11 -13.38
N ILE A 60 -1.21 -4.41 -14.26
CA ILE A 60 -1.27 -4.11 -15.68
C ILE A 60 -1.55 -5.41 -16.45
N ALA A 61 -2.62 -5.40 -17.25
CA ALA A 61 -2.96 -6.48 -18.15
C ALA A 61 -2.14 -6.42 -19.45
N LEU A 62 -2.12 -7.53 -20.19
CA LEU A 62 -1.35 -7.66 -21.43
C LEU A 62 -1.77 -6.68 -22.54
N ASP A 63 -3.02 -6.20 -22.50
CA ASP A 63 -3.56 -5.23 -23.45
C ASP A 63 -3.25 -3.77 -23.05
N GLY A 64 -2.49 -3.57 -21.97
CA GLY A 64 -2.13 -2.25 -21.44
C GLY A 64 -3.21 -1.62 -20.56
N THR A 65 -4.36 -2.26 -20.37
CA THR A 65 -5.33 -1.85 -19.34
C THR A 65 -4.78 -2.15 -17.94
N PHE A 66 -5.33 -1.51 -16.92
CA PHE A 66 -4.93 -1.78 -15.54
C PHE A 66 -6.15 -1.97 -14.65
N LYS A 67 -5.91 -2.64 -13.52
CA LYS A 67 -6.82 -2.65 -12.38
C LYS A 67 -6.12 -2.10 -11.16
N HIS A 68 -6.85 -1.35 -10.36
CA HIS A 68 -6.35 -0.71 -9.16
C HIS A 68 -7.27 -1.06 -7.99
N TRP A 69 -6.71 -1.53 -6.89
CA TRP A 69 -7.48 -1.87 -5.71
C TRP A 69 -6.93 -1.23 -4.45
N LYS A 70 -7.83 -0.95 -3.50
CA LYS A 70 -7.51 -0.54 -2.13
C LYS A 70 -7.79 -1.67 -1.16
N ALA A 71 -6.87 -1.92 -0.24
CA ALA A 71 -7.06 -2.91 0.82
C ALA A 71 -7.95 -2.36 1.94
N GLU A 72 -8.78 -3.22 2.50
CA GLU A 72 -9.55 -2.95 3.72
C GLU A 72 -9.80 -4.20 4.57
N TYR A 73 -10.00 -4.01 5.87
CA TYR A 73 -10.40 -5.09 6.75
C TYR A 73 -11.83 -5.59 6.47
N PHE A 74 -12.05 -6.89 6.64
CA PHE A 74 -13.39 -7.47 6.63
C PHE A 74 -14.19 -6.93 7.82
N SER A 75 -15.19 -6.09 7.54
CA SER A 75 -16.06 -5.50 8.55
C SER A 75 -17.48 -5.35 8.02
N SER A 76 -18.46 -5.54 8.89
CA SER A 76 -19.86 -5.23 8.62
C SER A 76 -20.20 -3.75 8.89
N ARG A 77 -19.33 -3.02 9.59
CA ARG A 77 -19.45 -1.58 9.81
C ARG A 77 -18.76 -0.85 8.66
N THR A 78 -19.56 -0.13 7.86
CA THR A 78 -19.13 0.62 6.67
C THR A 78 -19.62 2.07 6.77
N GLY A 79 -18.98 3.01 6.08
CA GLY A 79 -19.39 4.41 5.99
C GLY A 79 -18.83 5.34 7.09
N GLU A 80 -18.07 4.80 8.04
CA GLU A 80 -17.32 5.60 9.01
C GLU A 80 -16.00 6.04 8.38
N LYS A 81 -15.73 7.35 8.38
CA LYS A 81 -14.48 7.90 7.85
C LYS A 81 -13.49 8.23 8.95
N ARG A 82 -12.21 8.05 8.66
CA ARG A 82 -11.09 8.49 9.50
C ARG A 82 -10.11 9.32 8.69
N ALA A 83 -9.51 10.29 9.37
CA ALA A 83 -8.41 11.06 8.83
C ALA A 83 -7.09 10.31 9.08
N ILE A 84 -6.28 10.12 8.05
CA ILE A 84 -4.87 9.73 8.17
C ILE A 84 -3.98 10.79 7.55
N ILE A 85 -2.74 10.90 8.02
CA ILE A 85 -1.79 11.89 7.51
C ILE A 85 -0.91 11.26 6.43
N ILE A 86 -0.95 11.83 5.22
CA ILE A 86 -0.10 11.46 4.09
C ILE A 86 0.51 12.75 3.53
N SER A 87 1.84 12.79 3.42
CA SER A 87 2.63 13.94 2.97
C SER A 87 2.26 15.21 3.73
N GLY A 88 1.99 15.09 5.03
CA GLY A 88 1.55 16.20 5.90
C GLY A 88 0.10 16.67 5.70
N SER A 89 -0.64 16.07 4.75
CA SER A 89 -2.03 16.37 4.48
C SER A 89 -2.96 15.39 5.16
N SER A 90 -4.11 15.88 5.64
CA SER A 90 -5.17 15.04 6.21
C SER A 90 -6.03 14.45 5.08
N VAL A 91 -5.99 13.12 4.94
CA VAL A 91 -6.72 12.35 3.93
C VAL A 91 -7.84 11.59 4.62
N GLN A 92 -9.08 11.78 4.15
CA GLN A 92 -10.26 11.07 4.64
C GLN A 92 -10.41 9.73 3.92
N VAL A 93 -10.44 8.64 4.67
CA VAL A 93 -10.60 7.27 4.16
C VAL A 93 -11.64 6.52 4.97
N GLU A 94 -12.17 5.42 4.45
CA GLU A 94 -13.05 4.55 5.24
C GLU A 94 -12.26 3.94 6.40
N SER A 95 -12.88 3.80 7.57
CA SER A 95 -12.21 3.27 8.76
C SER A 95 -11.69 1.85 8.56
N THR A 96 -12.34 1.07 7.69
CA THR A 96 -11.91 -0.28 7.26
C THR A 96 -10.64 -0.26 6.41
N GLN A 97 -10.34 0.86 5.74
CA GLN A 97 -9.15 1.05 4.92
C GLN A 97 -7.92 1.47 5.74
N VAL A 98 -8.09 1.72 7.04
CA VAL A 98 -7.00 2.07 7.95
C VAL A 98 -6.36 0.79 8.50
N LEU A 99 -5.24 0.40 7.90
CA LEU A 99 -4.48 -0.81 8.22
C LEU A 99 -3.38 -0.53 9.25
N GLN A 100 -3.07 -1.56 10.04
CA GLN A 100 -1.95 -1.56 10.98
C GLN A 100 -0.65 -2.01 10.30
N ALA A 101 0.49 -1.57 10.85
CA ALA A 101 1.83 -1.86 10.31
C ALA A 101 2.08 -3.34 10.01
N GLU A 102 1.61 -4.24 10.88
CA GLU A 102 1.77 -5.68 10.70
C GLU A 102 0.99 -6.22 9.49
N THR A 103 -0.23 -5.73 9.25
CA THR A 103 -0.98 -6.07 8.03
C THR A 103 -0.28 -5.54 6.79
N VAL A 104 0.21 -4.29 6.81
CA VAL A 104 0.98 -3.72 5.69
C VAL A 104 2.21 -4.58 5.37
N ARG A 105 2.96 -4.98 6.40
CA ARG A 105 4.14 -5.85 6.26
C ARG A 105 3.81 -7.15 5.54
N GLN A 106 2.73 -7.82 5.97
CA GLN A 106 2.30 -9.08 5.38
C GLN A 106 1.78 -8.92 3.94
N LEU A 107 1.13 -7.79 3.61
CA LEU A 107 0.71 -7.50 2.23
C LEU A 107 1.90 -7.27 1.28
N PHE A 108 2.91 -6.52 1.73
CA PHE A 108 4.15 -6.32 0.95
C PHE A 108 4.93 -7.62 0.78
N GLU A 109 5.00 -8.45 1.82
CA GLU A 109 5.58 -9.78 1.74
C GLU A 109 4.86 -10.67 0.72
N ALA A 110 3.52 -10.70 0.78
CA ALA A 110 2.71 -11.45 -0.18
C ALA A 110 2.92 -10.95 -1.61
N PHE A 111 3.05 -9.64 -1.84
CA PHE A 111 3.39 -9.09 -3.16
C PHE A 111 4.75 -9.55 -3.66
N MET A 112 5.77 -9.57 -2.80
CA MET A 112 7.09 -10.09 -3.16
C MET A 112 7.06 -11.57 -3.55
N ASP A 113 6.18 -12.34 -2.92
CA ASP A 113 6.02 -13.78 -3.17
C ASP A 113 5.06 -14.09 -4.34
N GLY A 114 4.42 -13.08 -4.94
CA GLY A 114 3.45 -13.25 -6.02
C GLY A 114 2.04 -13.62 -5.57
N GLU A 115 1.72 -13.44 -4.27
CA GLU A 115 0.46 -13.80 -3.61
C GLU A 115 -0.34 -12.56 -3.11
N TYR A 116 -0.25 -11.43 -3.80
CA TYR A 116 -0.73 -10.13 -3.29
C TYR A 116 -2.24 -10.05 -2.99
N LEU A 117 -3.08 -10.95 -3.51
CA LEU A 117 -4.49 -11.07 -3.12
C LEU A 117 -4.68 -11.91 -1.85
N SER A 118 -3.95 -11.54 -0.80
CA SER A 118 -4.05 -12.20 0.49
C SER A 118 -5.48 -12.17 1.04
N LYS A 119 -5.91 -13.28 1.64
CA LYS A 119 -7.23 -13.42 2.30
C LYS A 119 -7.36 -12.62 3.60
N MET A 120 -6.34 -11.87 4.01
CA MET A 120 -6.37 -11.04 5.22
C MET A 120 -7.21 -9.77 5.08
N VAL A 121 -7.31 -9.26 3.85
CA VAL A 121 -8.03 -8.03 3.52
C VAL A 121 -9.00 -8.30 2.37
N ARG A 122 -10.00 -7.44 2.25
CA ARG A 122 -10.81 -7.31 1.05
C ARG A 122 -10.17 -6.26 0.15
N TRP A 123 -10.13 -6.53 -1.15
CA TRP A 123 -9.64 -5.60 -2.16
C TRP A 123 -10.82 -4.93 -2.86
N ILE A 124 -10.92 -3.62 -2.74
CA ILE A 124 -11.97 -2.81 -3.36
C ILE A 124 -11.43 -2.21 -4.65
N ASP A 125 -12.11 -2.47 -5.76
CA ASP A 125 -11.76 -1.93 -7.07
C ASP A 125 -11.97 -0.41 -7.08
N ILE A 126 -10.90 0.32 -7.34
CA ILE A 126 -10.85 1.78 -7.45
C ILE A 126 -10.37 2.22 -8.83
N THR A 127 -10.40 1.33 -9.84
CA THR A 127 -9.85 1.57 -11.17
C THR A 127 -10.42 2.85 -11.80
N GLU A 128 -11.74 3.06 -11.71
CA GLU A 128 -12.45 4.22 -12.29
C GLU A 128 -12.16 5.56 -11.59
N MET A 129 -11.32 5.57 -10.55
CA MET A 129 -10.87 6.80 -9.89
C MET A 129 -9.64 7.43 -10.56
N PHE A 130 -9.07 6.80 -11.60
CA PHE A 130 -7.80 7.17 -12.23
C PHE A 130 -7.89 7.27 -13.75
#